data_AF-A0A8C2DDS3-F1
#
_entry.id   AF-A0A8C2DDS3-F1
#
_cell.length_a   1.000
_cell.length_b   1.000
_cell.length_c   1.000
_cell.angle_alpha   90.00
_cell.angle_beta   90.00
_cell.angle_gamma   90.00
#
_symmetry.space_group_name_H-M   'P 1'
#
loop_
_entity.id
_entity.type
_entity.pdbx_description
1 polymer ?
#
loop_
_entity_poly.entity_id
_entity_poly.type
_entity_poly.pdbx_seq_one_letter_code
_entity_poly.pdbx_strand_id
1 'polypeptide(L)'
;MAEARFSQDEFLCAVCLDLLKDPVTTSCGHSYCKICITGFWDQEDQKRVYSCPQCRQTFSPRPALAKNTMLAEVVEKLKKTKLSADCYAGAGDVQCDVCTGRKYKAVKSCLVCLNSYCQSHLEQHESLFKGKRHNLTEATGRLQQMICQKHDELLEVFCRTDQKCICVLWTTDEHKNHDTVSAAAQRAEKQKQLKDMQRTFQQRIQQREKALQQLREAVESQKHSAQSAVEDSERTFTELICSIERHRSEVTQQIRDQEKAAVSRLEEQLEQLEQEINDLRKRDAELEQLSHTQDHILYLQIFQALSTPAETTDMPNIPFSSLFSFDGVRESVQQLRDKLEDFCKEELKKISDKGKVLEIHLREQLLGHSHQLTLDLNTVNNFLHLSKRNRVITFSKTFQPYPDHPERFDKVYPQVLCRESGMT
;
A
#
# COMPACT_ATOMS: atom_id res chain seq x y z
N MET A 1 13.40 -3.88 -69.53
CA MET A 1 14.13 -2.75 -68.92
C MET A 1 14.57 -3.22 -67.54
N ALA A 2 15.86 -3.11 -67.22
CA ALA A 2 16.38 -3.53 -65.93
C ALA A 2 15.86 -2.59 -64.83
N GLU A 3 15.16 -3.12 -63.83
CA GLU A 3 14.82 -2.37 -62.62
C GLU A 3 16.08 -2.21 -61.78
N ALA A 4 16.55 -0.96 -61.62
CA ALA A 4 17.64 -0.66 -60.72
C ALA A 4 17.20 -0.93 -59.26
N ARG A 5 17.87 -1.88 -58.60
CA ARG A 5 17.70 -2.10 -57.14
C ARG A 5 18.46 -0.99 -56.40
N PHE A 6 17.74 -0.02 -55.85
CA PHE A 6 18.31 1.01 -54.99
C PHE A 6 18.66 0.42 -53.61
N SER A 7 19.88 0.65 -53.10
CA SER A 7 20.25 0.24 -51.74
C SER A 7 19.67 1.23 -50.71
N GLN A 8 19.11 0.73 -49.59
CA GLN A 8 18.59 1.61 -48.53
C GLN A 8 19.69 2.46 -47.86
N ASP A 9 20.94 1.99 -47.94
CA ASP A 9 22.10 2.68 -47.36
C ASP A 9 22.36 4.04 -48.02
N GLU A 10 21.87 4.25 -49.25
CA GLU A 10 21.99 5.51 -50.00
C GLU A 10 21.03 6.61 -49.49
N PHE A 11 20.05 6.27 -48.65
CA PHE A 11 19.01 7.18 -48.14
C PHE A 11 19.03 7.34 -46.61
N LEU A 12 20.16 7.02 -45.97
CA LEU A 12 20.35 7.21 -44.53
C LEU A 12 20.83 8.62 -44.22
N CYS A 13 20.29 9.19 -43.14
CA CYS A 13 20.77 10.44 -42.58
C CYS A 13 22.10 10.20 -41.87
N ALA A 14 23.17 10.88 -42.28
CA ALA A 14 24.49 10.70 -41.66
C ALA A 14 24.59 11.19 -40.20
N VAL A 15 23.58 11.88 -39.67
CA VAL A 15 23.53 12.35 -38.28
C VAL A 15 22.84 11.33 -37.37
N CYS A 16 21.67 10.82 -37.75
CA CYS A 16 20.90 9.87 -36.92
C CYS A 16 21.03 8.41 -37.37
N LEU A 17 21.71 8.17 -38.49
CA LEU A 17 21.92 6.85 -39.10
C LEU A 17 20.61 6.08 -39.40
N ASP A 18 19.52 6.82 -39.59
CA ASP A 18 18.18 6.30 -39.89
C ASP A 18 17.71 6.83 -41.25
N LEU A 19 16.71 6.19 -41.85
CA LEU A 19 16.08 6.65 -43.10
C LEU A 19 15.62 8.10 -42.98
N LEU A 20 15.90 8.89 -44.02
CA LEU A 20 15.60 10.31 -44.04
C LEU A 20 14.12 10.61 -43.72
N LYS A 21 13.89 11.38 -42.65
CA LYS A 21 12.59 11.91 -42.23
C LYS A 21 12.53 13.40 -42.56
N ASP A 22 11.58 13.78 -43.42
CA ASP A 22 11.52 15.11 -44.02
C ASP A 22 12.90 15.54 -44.58
N PRO A 23 13.41 14.84 -45.60
CA PRO A 23 14.74 15.10 -46.13
C PRO A 23 14.89 16.55 -46.56
N VAL A 24 15.99 17.17 -46.17
CA VAL A 24 16.42 18.48 -46.66
C VAL A 24 17.81 18.32 -47.26
N THR A 25 18.08 19.04 -48.35
CA THR A 25 19.36 18.97 -49.05
C THR A 25 20.07 20.31 -48.87
N THR A 26 21.28 20.27 -48.31
CA THR A 26 22.14 21.45 -48.16
C THR A 26 22.73 21.85 -49.52
N SER A 27 23.25 23.07 -49.65
CA SER A 27 23.84 23.55 -50.91
C SER A 27 25.10 22.77 -51.35
N CYS A 28 25.70 21.98 -50.45
CA CYS A 28 26.78 21.05 -50.78
C CYS A 28 26.28 19.68 -51.31
N GLY A 29 24.97 19.49 -51.47
CA GLY A 29 24.36 18.27 -52.03
C GLY A 29 24.04 17.18 -51.01
N HIS A 30 24.55 17.27 -49.78
CA HIS A 30 24.25 16.29 -48.73
C HIS A 30 22.85 16.48 -48.15
N SER A 31 22.19 15.35 -47.87
CA SER A 31 20.82 15.30 -47.41
C SER A 31 20.71 14.72 -45.99
N TYR A 32 19.87 15.34 -45.17
CA TYR A 32 19.67 15.01 -43.76
C TYR A 32 18.19 15.08 -43.40
N CYS A 33 17.80 14.49 -42.26
CA CYS A 33 16.51 14.80 -41.67
C CYS A 33 16.48 16.29 -41.30
N LYS A 34 15.38 16.99 -41.60
CA LYS A 34 15.25 18.42 -41.29
C LYS A 34 15.63 18.77 -39.85
N ILE A 35 15.15 17.97 -38.90
CA ILE A 35 15.42 18.15 -37.47
C ILE A 35 16.91 17.94 -37.14
N CYS A 36 17.55 16.92 -37.74
CA CYS A 36 18.94 16.58 -37.44
C CYS A 36 19.92 17.68 -37.86
N ILE A 37 19.78 18.22 -39.08
CA ILE A 37 20.66 19.31 -39.54
C ILE A 37 20.33 20.63 -38.84
N THR A 38 19.06 20.86 -38.48
CA THR A 38 18.66 22.04 -37.70
C THR A 38 19.32 22.02 -36.33
N GLY A 39 19.21 20.91 -35.60
CA GLY A 39 19.83 20.75 -34.28
C GLY A 39 21.36 20.76 -34.30
N PHE A 40 22.00 20.31 -35.40
CA PHE A 40 23.45 20.44 -35.58
C PHE A 40 23.86 21.92 -35.72
N TRP A 41 23.15 22.70 -36.53
CA TRP A 41 23.42 24.12 -36.71
C TRP A 41 23.07 24.98 -35.51
N ASP A 42 22.06 24.60 -34.71
CA ASP A 42 21.71 25.31 -33.48
C ASP A 42 22.85 25.28 -32.44
N GLN A 43 23.74 24.28 -32.49
CA GLN A 43 24.94 24.21 -31.64
C GLN A 43 26.07 25.12 -32.13
N GLU A 44 26.08 25.48 -33.42
CA GLU A 44 27.09 26.33 -34.06
C GLU A 44 26.67 27.82 -34.13
N ASP A 45 25.45 28.15 -33.65
CA ASP A 45 24.82 29.46 -33.77
C ASP A 45 25.67 30.59 -33.15
N GLN A 46 26.41 30.30 -32.06
CA GLN A 46 27.35 31.25 -31.42
C GLN A 46 28.54 31.66 -32.32
N LYS A 47 28.96 30.77 -33.23
CA LYS A 47 30.10 31.01 -34.13
C LYS A 47 29.70 31.74 -35.42
N ARG A 48 28.39 31.90 -35.68
CA ARG A 48 27.79 32.50 -36.90
C ARG A 48 28.30 31.91 -38.24
N VAL A 49 28.91 30.73 -38.20
CA VAL A 49 29.42 29.97 -39.33
C VAL A 49 28.93 28.54 -39.15
N TYR A 50 28.14 28.06 -40.10
CA TYR A 50 27.48 26.75 -40.03
C TYR A 50 28.17 25.78 -40.96
N SER A 51 28.38 24.53 -40.55
CA SER A 51 29.10 23.54 -41.36
C SER A 51 28.24 22.35 -41.77
N CYS A 52 28.59 21.71 -42.89
CA CYS A 52 28.01 20.43 -43.28
C CYS A 52 28.62 19.29 -42.45
N PRO A 53 27.83 18.44 -41.76
CA PRO A 53 28.35 17.33 -40.97
C PRO A 53 29.25 16.34 -41.74
N GLN A 54 28.99 16.14 -43.03
CA GLN A 54 29.71 15.17 -43.86
C GLN A 54 30.97 15.75 -44.52
N CYS A 55 30.86 16.90 -45.19
CA CYS A 55 31.98 17.47 -45.96
C CYS A 55 32.63 18.71 -45.35
N ARG A 56 32.11 19.20 -44.21
CA ARG A 56 32.59 20.38 -43.48
C ARG A 56 32.57 21.70 -44.26
N GLN A 57 31.90 21.75 -45.41
CA GLN A 57 31.67 23.00 -46.13
C GLN A 57 30.90 23.98 -45.25
N THR A 58 31.41 25.22 -45.17
CA THR A 58 30.86 26.27 -44.30
C THR A 58 29.86 27.17 -45.03
N PHE A 59 28.87 27.69 -44.30
CA PHE A 59 27.81 28.56 -44.78
C PHE A 59 27.67 29.78 -43.85
N SER A 60 27.58 30.98 -44.43
CA SER A 60 27.24 32.23 -43.74
C SER A 60 26.57 33.17 -44.74
N PRO A 61 25.31 33.61 -44.53
CA PRO A 61 24.43 33.36 -43.38
C PRO A 61 23.87 31.92 -43.33
N ARG A 62 23.11 31.58 -42.27
CA ARG A 62 22.48 30.26 -42.09
C ARG A 62 21.59 29.91 -43.29
N PRO A 63 21.78 28.76 -43.96
CA PRO A 63 20.94 28.37 -45.09
C PRO A 63 19.48 28.12 -44.69
N ALA A 64 18.54 28.56 -45.53
CA ALA A 64 17.14 28.20 -45.38
C ALA A 64 16.92 26.74 -45.82
N LEU A 65 16.25 25.94 -44.99
CA LEU A 65 16.00 24.52 -45.25
C LEU A 65 14.59 24.28 -45.79
N ALA A 66 14.50 23.94 -47.08
CA ALA A 66 13.28 23.46 -47.71
C ALA A 66 13.28 21.94 -47.83
N LYS A 67 12.10 21.32 -47.67
CA LYS A 67 11.92 19.87 -47.83
C LYS A 67 12.18 19.47 -49.28
N ASN A 68 13.05 18.47 -49.47
CA ASN A 68 13.26 17.82 -50.76
C ASN A 68 12.11 16.84 -51.01
N THR A 69 11.15 17.26 -51.82
CA THR A 69 9.93 16.49 -52.12
C THR A 69 10.23 15.19 -52.88
N MET A 70 11.21 15.19 -53.78
CA MET A 70 11.63 14.02 -54.55
C MET A 70 12.23 12.94 -53.64
N LEU A 71 13.17 13.29 -52.77
CA LEU A 71 13.74 12.35 -51.80
C LEU A 71 12.67 11.82 -50.84
N ALA A 72 11.75 12.67 -50.40
CA ALA A 72 10.65 12.24 -49.55
C ALA A 72 9.75 11.21 -50.26
N GLU A 73 9.43 11.40 -51.54
CA GLU A 73 8.61 10.45 -52.30
C GLU A 73 9.32 9.10 -52.51
N VAL A 74 10.63 9.11 -52.81
CA VAL A 74 11.42 7.89 -52.99
C VAL A 74 11.51 7.08 -51.68
N VAL A 75 11.77 7.74 -50.55
CA VAL A 75 11.83 7.10 -49.23
C VAL A 75 10.47 6.51 -48.84
N GLU A 76 9.35 7.18 -49.15
CA GLU A 76 8.01 6.66 -48.88
C GLU A 76 7.63 5.46 -49.75
N LYS A 77 8.04 5.44 -51.04
CA LYS A 77 7.85 4.26 -51.90
C LYS A 77 8.64 3.06 -51.38
N LEU A 78 9.89 3.27 -50.95
CA LEU A 78 10.72 2.21 -50.34
C LEU A 78 10.10 1.62 -49.06
N LYS A 79 9.46 2.45 -48.22
CA LYS A 79 8.75 1.96 -47.02
C LYS A 79 7.55 1.08 -47.37
N LYS A 80 6.79 1.44 -48.42
CA LYS A 80 5.59 0.70 -48.85
C LYS A 80 5.92 -0.64 -49.49
N THR A 81 6.99 -0.73 -50.29
CA THR A 81 7.41 -1.98 -50.94
C THR A 81 7.83 -3.08 -49.94
N LYS A 82 8.31 -2.71 -48.74
CA LYS A 82 8.77 -3.66 -47.71
C LYS A 82 7.65 -4.31 -46.89
N LEU A 83 6.42 -3.78 -46.95
CA LEU A 83 5.29 -4.27 -46.13
C LEU A 83 4.56 -5.50 -46.71
N SER A 84 4.81 -5.90 -47.97
CA SER A 84 3.99 -6.94 -48.62
C SER A 84 4.70 -8.09 -49.33
N ALA A 85 6.05 -8.17 -49.37
CA ALA A 85 6.70 -9.14 -50.27
C ALA A 85 7.57 -10.25 -49.63
N ASP A 86 8.42 -9.99 -48.62
CA ASP A 86 9.42 -11.02 -48.23
C ASP A 86 9.82 -10.96 -46.75
N CYS A 87 8.99 -11.53 -45.87
CA CYS A 87 9.36 -11.81 -44.49
C CYS A 87 9.64 -13.31 -44.32
N TYR A 88 10.87 -13.66 -43.94
CA TYR A 88 11.17 -15.03 -43.50
C TYR A 88 10.33 -15.38 -42.27
N ALA A 89 9.92 -16.65 -42.15
CA ALA A 89 9.15 -17.09 -40.99
C ALA A 89 9.99 -17.01 -39.71
N GLY A 90 9.51 -16.26 -38.72
CA GLY A 90 10.11 -16.16 -37.39
C GLY A 90 9.55 -17.21 -36.41
N ALA A 91 9.95 -17.11 -35.13
CA ALA A 91 9.42 -17.97 -34.08
C ALA A 91 7.92 -17.70 -33.88
N GLY A 92 7.09 -18.73 -34.08
CA GLY A 92 5.63 -18.63 -33.98
C GLY A 92 4.90 -18.36 -35.29
N ASP A 93 5.62 -18.06 -36.39
CA ASP A 93 5.00 -17.94 -37.72
C ASP A 93 4.73 -19.32 -38.33
N VAL A 94 3.62 -19.44 -39.07
CA VAL A 94 3.35 -20.61 -39.90
C VAL A 94 4.27 -20.55 -41.12
N GLN A 95 5.03 -21.62 -41.35
CA GLN A 95 5.99 -21.68 -42.45
C GLN A 95 5.30 -22.13 -43.75
N CYS A 96 5.79 -21.65 -44.90
CA CYS A 96 5.35 -22.16 -46.18
C CYS A 96 5.90 -23.58 -46.42
N ASP A 97 5.02 -24.49 -46.83
CA ASP A 97 5.34 -25.91 -47.05
C ASP A 97 6.04 -26.17 -48.39
N VAL A 98 5.89 -25.26 -49.35
CA VAL A 98 6.44 -25.39 -50.72
C VAL A 98 7.85 -24.80 -50.85
N CYS A 99 8.23 -23.85 -49.98
CA CYS A 99 9.55 -23.22 -50.03
C CYS A 99 10.68 -24.25 -49.87
N THR A 100 11.57 -24.32 -50.86
CA THR A 100 12.81 -25.09 -50.77
C THR A 100 13.88 -24.26 -50.05
N GLY A 101 14.44 -24.79 -48.96
CA GLY A 101 15.46 -24.11 -48.16
C GLY A 101 14.88 -23.25 -47.04
N ARG A 102 15.24 -21.96 -46.98
CA ARG A 102 14.74 -21.06 -45.93
C ARG A 102 13.26 -20.75 -46.16
N LYS A 103 12.42 -21.12 -45.20
CA LYS A 103 10.96 -21.00 -45.33
C LYS A 103 10.47 -19.58 -45.05
N TYR A 104 9.57 -19.12 -45.91
CA TYR A 104 8.89 -17.84 -45.78
C TYR A 104 7.63 -17.98 -44.93
N LYS A 105 7.17 -16.86 -44.36
CA LYS A 105 5.90 -16.82 -43.63
C LYS A 105 4.75 -17.16 -44.58
N ALA A 106 3.95 -18.14 -44.21
CA ALA A 106 2.72 -18.47 -44.91
C ALA A 106 1.65 -17.40 -44.64
N VAL A 107 0.90 -17.07 -45.69
CA VAL A 107 -0.21 -16.11 -45.65
C VAL A 107 -1.56 -16.81 -45.67
N LYS A 108 -1.66 -17.94 -46.37
CA LYS A 108 -2.88 -18.76 -46.46
C LYS A 108 -2.53 -20.24 -46.38
N SER A 109 -3.49 -21.03 -45.94
CA SER A 109 -3.44 -22.48 -46.00
C SER A 109 -4.60 -23.01 -46.83
N CYS A 110 -4.36 -24.02 -47.67
CA CYS A 110 -5.41 -24.70 -48.41
C CYS A 110 -5.90 -25.92 -47.63
N LEU A 111 -7.21 -25.97 -47.38
CA LEU A 111 -7.87 -27.08 -46.67
C LEU A 111 -7.98 -28.34 -47.52
N VAL A 112 -7.77 -28.25 -48.83
CA VAL A 112 -7.79 -29.40 -49.76
C VAL A 112 -6.37 -29.95 -49.95
N CYS A 113 -5.39 -29.09 -50.22
CA CYS A 113 -4.01 -29.51 -50.41
C CYS A 113 -3.28 -29.78 -49.08
N LEU A 114 -3.85 -29.37 -47.95
CA LEU A 114 -3.26 -29.46 -46.61
C LEU A 114 -1.88 -28.81 -46.50
N ASN A 115 -1.64 -27.76 -47.29
CA ASN A 115 -0.39 -27.01 -47.34
C ASN A 115 -0.63 -25.52 -47.06
N SER A 116 0.38 -24.90 -46.45
CA SER A 116 0.47 -23.47 -46.18
C SER A 116 1.40 -22.80 -47.20
N TYR A 117 0.97 -21.68 -47.76
CA TYR A 117 1.65 -20.98 -48.85
C TYR A 117 2.08 -19.58 -48.41
N CYS A 118 3.32 -19.19 -48.70
CA CYS A 118 3.72 -17.77 -48.72
C CYS A 118 3.07 -17.08 -49.93
N GLN A 119 3.14 -15.75 -49.99
CA GLN A 119 2.44 -14.97 -51.01
C GLN A 119 2.76 -15.44 -52.45
N SER A 120 4.03 -15.66 -52.77
CA SER A 120 4.45 -16.12 -54.10
C SER A 120 3.94 -17.51 -54.45
N HIS A 121 4.04 -18.47 -53.52
CA HIS A 121 3.52 -19.82 -53.73
C HIS A 121 1.99 -19.87 -53.71
N LEU A 122 1.33 -18.94 -53.04
CA LEU A 122 -0.12 -18.82 -53.07
C LEU A 122 -0.59 -18.35 -54.44
N GLU A 123 0.04 -17.32 -55.00
CA GLU A 123 -0.27 -16.82 -56.35
C GLU A 123 -0.04 -17.90 -57.41
N GLN A 124 1.05 -18.67 -57.28
CA GLN A 124 1.31 -19.83 -58.13
C GLN A 124 0.22 -20.89 -57.98
N HIS A 125 -0.15 -21.26 -56.75
CA HIS A 125 -1.22 -22.21 -56.47
C HIS A 125 -2.55 -21.75 -57.08
N GLU A 126 -2.95 -20.50 -56.87
CA GLU A 126 -4.17 -19.94 -57.45
C GLU A 126 -4.12 -19.90 -58.99
N SER A 127 -2.94 -19.64 -59.57
CA SER A 127 -2.75 -19.64 -61.02
C SER A 127 -2.88 -21.03 -61.66
N LEU A 128 -2.35 -22.06 -61.00
CA LEU A 128 -2.37 -23.45 -61.47
C LEU A 128 -3.76 -24.08 -61.31
N PHE A 129 -4.49 -23.68 -60.28
CA PHE A 129 -5.82 -24.20 -59.97
C PHE A 129 -6.95 -23.26 -60.37
N LYS A 130 -6.72 -22.33 -61.32
CA LYS A 130 -7.77 -21.44 -61.87
C LYS A 130 -8.99 -22.26 -62.32
N GLY A 131 -10.11 -22.07 -61.61
CA GLY A 131 -11.38 -22.74 -61.90
C GLY A 131 -11.68 -24.01 -61.08
N LYS A 132 -10.74 -24.51 -60.25
CA LYS A 132 -11.02 -25.56 -59.25
C LYS A 132 -11.33 -24.94 -57.89
N ARG A 133 -12.29 -25.51 -57.15
CA ARG A 133 -12.69 -25.02 -55.82
C ARG A 133 -11.71 -25.52 -54.75
N HIS A 134 -10.61 -24.81 -54.53
CA HIS A 134 -9.75 -25.01 -53.37
C HIS A 134 -10.15 -24.01 -52.28
N ASN A 135 -10.47 -24.49 -51.07
CA ASN A 135 -10.84 -23.62 -49.95
C ASN A 135 -9.57 -23.13 -49.24
N LEU A 136 -9.36 -21.81 -49.21
CA LEU A 136 -8.22 -21.15 -48.59
C LEU A 136 -8.65 -20.48 -47.27
N THR A 137 -7.90 -20.76 -46.21
CA THR A 137 -8.09 -20.14 -44.88
C THR A 137 -6.82 -19.36 -44.48
N GLU A 138 -6.90 -18.57 -43.41
CA GLU A 138 -5.71 -17.95 -42.79
C GLU A 138 -4.66 -19.01 -42.46
N ALA A 139 -3.38 -18.66 -42.64
CA ALA A 139 -2.30 -19.59 -42.39
C ALA A 139 -2.36 -20.15 -40.96
N THR A 140 -2.41 -21.47 -40.84
CA THR A 140 -2.50 -22.15 -39.55
C THR A 140 -1.56 -23.34 -39.50
N GLY A 141 -0.80 -23.47 -38.41
CA GLY A 141 0.04 -24.64 -38.15
C GLY A 141 -0.76 -25.89 -37.74
N ARG A 142 -2.09 -25.78 -37.66
CA ARG A 142 -2.99 -26.83 -37.15
C ARG A 142 -3.86 -27.46 -38.24
N LEU A 143 -3.46 -27.39 -39.51
CA LEU A 143 -4.25 -27.94 -40.63
C LEU A 143 -4.63 -29.40 -40.43
N GLN A 144 -3.68 -30.24 -40.01
CA GLN A 144 -3.94 -31.66 -39.75
C GLN A 144 -4.94 -31.89 -38.61
N GLN A 145 -5.07 -30.97 -37.66
CA GLN A 145 -6.05 -31.08 -36.56
C GLN A 145 -7.47 -30.69 -37.01
N MET A 146 -7.63 -30.09 -38.19
CA MET A 146 -8.93 -29.72 -38.76
C MET A 146 -9.51 -30.81 -39.65
N ILE A 147 -8.76 -31.89 -39.89
CA ILE A 147 -9.13 -33.02 -40.77
C ILE A 147 -9.37 -34.26 -39.93
N CYS A 148 -10.38 -35.03 -40.29
CA CYS A 148 -10.66 -36.32 -39.69
C CYS A 148 -9.63 -37.35 -40.16
N GLN A 149 -8.87 -37.92 -39.24
CA GLN A 149 -7.82 -38.91 -39.57
C GLN A 149 -8.36 -40.21 -40.19
N LYS A 150 -9.64 -40.54 -40.01
CA LYS A 150 -10.23 -41.77 -40.58
C LYS A 150 -10.76 -41.58 -42.01
N HIS A 151 -11.23 -40.37 -42.31
CA HIS A 151 -12.01 -40.12 -43.53
C HIS A 151 -11.38 -39.05 -44.43
N ASP A 152 -10.28 -38.43 -44.01
CA ASP A 152 -9.60 -37.33 -44.70
C ASP A 152 -10.51 -36.14 -45.07
N GLU A 153 -11.60 -35.97 -44.31
CA GLU A 153 -12.61 -34.92 -44.49
C GLU A 153 -12.56 -33.88 -43.36
N LEU A 154 -13.01 -32.65 -43.63
CA LEU A 154 -13.02 -31.55 -42.66
C LEU A 154 -13.93 -31.84 -41.45
N LEU A 155 -13.46 -31.44 -40.27
CA LEU A 155 -14.22 -31.52 -39.01
C LEU A 155 -15.24 -30.37 -38.90
N GLU A 156 -16.31 -30.44 -39.68
CA GLU A 156 -17.32 -29.37 -39.77
C GLU A 156 -18.52 -29.54 -38.82
N VAL A 157 -18.63 -30.69 -38.15
CA VAL A 157 -19.74 -31.03 -37.24
C VAL A 157 -19.22 -31.10 -35.81
N PHE A 158 -20.03 -30.67 -34.83
CA PHE A 158 -19.74 -30.79 -33.41
C PHE A 158 -20.76 -31.73 -32.76
N CYS A 159 -20.27 -32.79 -32.12
CA CYS A 159 -21.08 -33.67 -31.29
C CYS A 159 -21.17 -33.09 -29.87
N ARG A 160 -22.37 -32.70 -29.45
CA ARG A 160 -22.62 -32.18 -28.08
C ARG A 160 -22.60 -33.28 -27.03
N THR A 161 -22.90 -34.52 -27.40
CA THR A 161 -22.85 -35.66 -26.49
C THR A 161 -21.41 -35.93 -26.04
N ASP A 162 -20.47 -35.95 -26.99
CA ASP A 162 -19.06 -36.27 -26.71
C ASP A 162 -18.15 -35.04 -26.58
N GLN A 163 -18.69 -33.84 -26.82
CA GLN A 163 -17.97 -32.55 -26.82
C GLN A 163 -16.76 -32.51 -27.77
N LYS A 164 -16.92 -33.04 -28.99
CA LYS A 164 -15.83 -33.16 -29.99
C LYS A 164 -16.27 -32.70 -31.38
N CYS A 165 -15.33 -32.17 -32.15
CA CYS A 165 -15.53 -31.93 -33.58
C CYS A 165 -15.32 -33.24 -34.36
N ILE A 166 -16.24 -33.55 -35.27
CA ILE A 166 -16.27 -34.75 -36.13
C ILE A 166 -16.51 -34.32 -37.58
N CYS A 167 -16.20 -35.19 -38.55
CA CYS A 167 -16.58 -34.95 -39.96
C CYS A 167 -17.99 -35.44 -40.26
N VAL A 168 -18.54 -35.09 -41.42
CA VAL A 168 -19.92 -35.44 -41.81
C VAL A 168 -20.13 -36.95 -41.90
N LEU A 169 -19.14 -37.73 -42.37
CA LEU A 169 -19.28 -39.18 -42.48
C LEU A 169 -19.48 -39.87 -41.11
N TRP A 170 -18.90 -39.32 -40.04
CA TRP A 170 -19.10 -39.85 -38.68
C TRP A 170 -20.53 -39.69 -38.15
N THR A 171 -21.31 -38.74 -38.68
CA THR A 171 -22.71 -38.57 -38.25
C THR A 171 -23.60 -39.69 -38.77
N THR A 172 -23.21 -40.36 -39.86
CA THR A 172 -23.96 -41.50 -40.42
C THR A 172 -23.54 -42.86 -39.84
N ASP A 173 -22.34 -42.94 -39.25
CA ASP A 173 -21.77 -44.14 -38.66
C ASP A 173 -21.98 -44.18 -37.13
N GLU A 174 -20.91 -43.96 -36.34
CA GLU A 174 -20.92 -44.18 -34.88
C GLU A 174 -21.69 -43.09 -34.10
N HIS A 175 -21.86 -41.88 -34.63
CA HIS A 175 -22.57 -40.78 -33.95
C HIS A 175 -24.03 -40.61 -34.39
N LYS A 176 -24.63 -41.62 -35.04
CA LYS A 176 -25.98 -41.54 -35.63
C LYS A 176 -27.09 -41.12 -34.66
N ASN A 177 -26.94 -41.44 -33.37
CA ASN A 177 -27.93 -41.14 -32.33
C ASN A 177 -27.49 -40.02 -31.37
N HIS A 178 -26.36 -39.36 -31.63
CA HIS A 178 -25.86 -38.30 -30.75
C HIS A 178 -26.42 -36.93 -31.17
N ASP A 179 -26.57 -36.00 -30.23
CA ASP A 179 -26.89 -34.61 -30.56
C ASP A 179 -25.70 -33.97 -31.30
N THR A 180 -25.88 -33.73 -32.60
CA THR A 180 -24.86 -33.14 -33.48
C THR A 180 -25.38 -31.86 -34.11
N VAL A 181 -24.53 -30.83 -34.13
CA VAL A 181 -24.80 -29.54 -34.77
C VAL A 181 -23.61 -29.14 -35.62
N SER A 182 -23.73 -28.16 -36.51
CA SER A 182 -22.55 -27.65 -37.21
C SER A 182 -21.58 -26.99 -36.23
N ALA A 183 -20.27 -27.13 -36.47
CA ALA A 183 -19.23 -26.50 -35.66
C ALA A 183 -19.40 -24.97 -35.63
N ALA A 184 -19.88 -24.37 -36.72
CA ALA A 184 -20.21 -22.95 -36.80
C ALA A 184 -21.36 -22.56 -35.84
N ALA A 185 -22.44 -23.35 -35.78
CA ALA A 185 -23.56 -23.10 -34.88
C ALA A 185 -23.15 -23.26 -33.41
N GLN A 186 -22.43 -24.33 -33.06
CA GLN A 186 -21.93 -24.53 -31.69
C GLN A 186 -20.97 -23.41 -31.27
N ARG A 187 -20.09 -22.97 -32.17
CA ARG A 187 -19.19 -21.83 -31.93
C ARG A 187 -19.99 -20.56 -31.61
N ALA A 188 -21.04 -20.27 -32.38
CA ALA A 188 -21.88 -19.09 -32.14
C ALA A 188 -22.53 -19.13 -30.74
N GLU A 189 -23.04 -20.30 -30.32
CA GLU A 189 -23.59 -20.50 -28.99
C GLU A 189 -22.54 -20.33 -27.88
N LYS A 190 -21.38 -20.99 -28.02
CA LYS A 190 -20.27 -20.88 -27.06
C LYS A 190 -19.68 -19.48 -27.00
N GLN A 191 -19.67 -18.75 -28.12
CA GLN A 191 -19.24 -17.36 -28.17
C GLN A 191 -20.21 -16.44 -27.39
N LYS A 192 -21.51 -16.73 -27.40
CA LYS A 192 -22.48 -16.02 -26.56
C LYS A 192 -22.24 -16.34 -25.07
N GLN A 193 -22.10 -17.62 -24.72
CA GLN A 193 -21.79 -18.04 -23.34
C GLN A 193 -20.50 -17.40 -22.81
N LEU A 194 -19.45 -17.32 -23.64
CA LEU A 194 -18.19 -16.67 -23.29
C LEU A 194 -18.39 -15.18 -22.98
N LYS A 195 -19.17 -14.46 -23.80
CA LYS A 195 -19.47 -13.03 -23.58
C LYS A 195 -20.26 -12.81 -22.30
N ASP A 196 -21.22 -13.68 -22.00
CA ASP A 196 -22.01 -13.59 -20.77
C ASP A 196 -21.14 -13.86 -19.53
N MET A 197 -20.29 -14.89 -19.58
CA MET A 197 -19.31 -15.18 -18.53
C MET A 197 -18.32 -14.03 -18.33
N GLN A 198 -17.83 -13.43 -19.42
CA GLN A 198 -16.95 -12.27 -19.37
C GLN A 198 -17.62 -11.08 -18.69
N ARG A 199 -18.90 -10.79 -18.99
CA ARG A 199 -19.67 -9.75 -18.31
C ARG A 199 -19.84 -10.04 -16.82
N THR A 200 -20.16 -11.28 -16.45
CA THR A 200 -20.28 -11.68 -15.04
C THR A 200 -18.97 -11.48 -14.29
N PHE A 201 -17.83 -11.86 -14.87
CA PHE A 201 -16.53 -11.62 -14.24
C PHE A 201 -16.19 -10.14 -14.13
N GLN A 202 -16.45 -9.34 -15.17
CA GLN A 202 -16.23 -7.90 -15.12
C GLN A 202 -17.07 -7.23 -14.01
N GLN A 203 -18.33 -7.62 -13.85
CA GLN A 203 -19.19 -7.12 -12.76
C GLN A 203 -18.63 -7.52 -11.38
N ARG A 204 -18.19 -8.77 -11.21
CA ARG A 204 -17.59 -9.23 -9.95
C ARG A 204 -16.29 -8.49 -9.64
N ILE A 205 -15.45 -8.24 -10.65
CA ILE A 205 -14.22 -7.46 -10.49
C ILE A 205 -14.56 -6.05 -10.00
N GLN A 206 -15.48 -5.35 -10.66
CA GLN A 206 -15.90 -4.01 -10.26
C GLN A 206 -16.48 -3.96 -8.84
N GLN A 207 -17.30 -4.94 -8.47
CA GLN A 207 -17.84 -5.05 -7.11
C GLN A 207 -16.73 -5.26 -6.07
N ARG A 208 -15.72 -6.08 -6.38
CA ARG A 208 -14.59 -6.35 -5.49
C ARG A 208 -13.64 -5.16 -5.40
N GLU A 209 -13.39 -4.46 -6.49
CA GLU A 209 -12.62 -3.20 -6.50
C GLU A 209 -13.29 -2.14 -5.62
N LYS A 210 -14.62 -1.99 -5.74
CA LYS A 210 -15.38 -1.07 -4.87
C LYS A 210 -15.29 -1.47 -3.40
N ALA A 211 -15.49 -2.75 -3.07
CA ALA A 211 -15.39 -3.23 -1.70
C ALA A 211 -13.98 -3.03 -1.11
N LEU A 212 -12.94 -3.23 -1.94
CA LEU A 212 -11.55 -3.02 -1.56
C LEU A 212 -11.26 -1.53 -1.30
N GLN A 213 -11.81 -0.63 -2.11
CA GLN A 213 -11.69 0.81 -1.87
C GLN A 213 -12.38 1.23 -0.56
N GLN A 214 -13.59 0.75 -0.30
CA GLN A 214 -14.30 1.00 0.96
C GLN A 214 -13.54 0.48 2.18
N LEU A 215 -12.92 -0.71 2.06
CA LEU A 215 -12.12 -1.27 3.15
C LEU A 215 -10.86 -0.42 3.41
N ARG A 216 -10.20 0.09 2.37
CA ARG A 216 -9.05 0.99 2.52
C ARG A 216 -9.45 2.27 3.25
N GLU A 217 -10.57 2.88 2.88
CA GLU A 217 -11.11 4.07 3.54
C GLU A 217 -11.45 3.80 5.01
N ALA A 218 -12.06 2.64 5.31
CA ALA A 218 -12.36 2.24 6.69
C ALA A 218 -11.09 2.04 7.53
N VAL A 219 -10.04 1.43 6.96
CA VAL A 219 -8.74 1.26 7.64
C VAL A 219 -8.10 2.61 7.97
N GLU A 220 -8.07 3.54 7.00
CA GLU A 220 -7.49 4.87 7.24
C GLU A 220 -8.32 5.69 8.24
N SER A 221 -9.66 5.58 8.17
CA SER A 221 -10.56 6.20 9.16
C SER A 221 -10.31 5.65 10.57
N GLN A 222 -10.14 4.34 10.73
CA GLN A 222 -9.82 3.72 12.03
C GLN A 222 -8.46 4.19 12.56
N LYS A 223 -7.43 4.28 11.70
CA LYS A 223 -6.12 4.82 12.08
C LYS A 223 -6.22 6.27 12.55
N HIS A 224 -6.91 7.13 11.79
CA HIS A 224 -7.12 8.51 12.17
C HIS A 224 -7.88 8.63 13.48
N SER A 225 -8.97 7.86 13.66
CA SER A 225 -9.75 7.85 14.90
C SER A 225 -8.92 7.43 16.11
N ALA A 226 -8.06 6.41 15.97
CA ALA A 226 -7.16 5.98 17.04
C ALA A 226 -6.13 7.07 17.38
N GLN A 227 -5.54 7.70 16.37
CA GLN A 227 -4.58 8.79 16.54
C GLN A 227 -5.22 10.00 17.25
N SER A 228 -6.40 10.44 16.82
CA SER A 228 -7.12 11.53 17.49
C SER A 228 -7.44 11.20 18.95
N ALA A 229 -7.84 9.96 19.24
CA ALA A 229 -8.09 9.53 20.61
C ALA A 229 -6.83 9.58 21.49
N VAL A 230 -5.64 9.26 20.93
CA VAL A 230 -4.36 9.41 21.62
C VAL A 230 -4.06 10.88 21.88
N GLU A 231 -4.16 11.74 20.85
CA GLU A 231 -3.88 13.17 20.97
C GLU A 231 -4.79 13.88 21.98
N ASP A 232 -6.09 13.58 21.96
CA ASP A 232 -7.04 14.13 22.92
C ASP A 232 -6.79 13.61 24.35
N SER A 233 -6.34 12.36 24.48
CA SER A 233 -5.93 11.80 25.78
C SER A 233 -4.67 12.50 26.31
N GLU A 234 -3.64 12.66 25.47
CA GLU A 234 -2.40 13.37 25.83
C GLU A 234 -2.66 14.81 26.22
N ARG A 235 -3.54 15.52 25.49
CA ARG A 235 -3.97 16.87 25.85
C ARG A 235 -4.62 16.90 27.22
N THR A 236 -5.56 15.99 27.48
CA THR A 236 -6.25 15.89 28.78
C THR A 236 -5.28 15.63 29.93
N PHE A 237 -4.34 14.69 29.77
CA PHE A 237 -3.34 14.41 30.79
C PHE A 237 -2.39 15.59 31.01
N THR A 238 -2.02 16.31 29.95
CA THR A 238 -1.20 17.53 30.05
C THR A 238 -1.92 18.61 30.87
N GLU A 239 -3.21 18.84 30.62
CA GLU A 239 -4.03 19.79 31.39
C GLU A 239 -4.13 19.39 32.87
N LEU A 240 -4.29 18.09 33.16
CA LEU A 240 -4.29 17.57 34.52
C LEU A 240 -2.95 17.78 35.24
N ILE A 241 -1.83 17.53 34.55
CA ILE A 241 -0.48 17.77 35.10
C ILE A 241 -0.32 19.25 35.45
N CYS A 242 -0.65 20.16 34.53
CA CYS A 242 -0.59 21.61 34.76
C CYS A 242 -1.46 22.03 35.97
N SER A 243 -2.66 21.45 36.09
CA SER A 243 -3.55 21.68 37.23
C SER A 243 -2.92 21.23 38.54
N ILE A 244 -2.35 20.01 38.59
CA ILE A 244 -1.68 19.48 39.79
C ILE A 244 -0.46 20.33 40.17
N GLU A 245 0.35 20.76 39.20
CA GLU A 245 1.52 21.63 39.46
C GLU A 245 1.14 22.99 40.02
N ARG A 246 0.02 23.57 39.55
CA ARG A 246 -0.54 24.79 40.09
C ARG A 246 -0.98 24.59 41.55
N HIS A 247 -1.76 23.55 41.85
CA HIS A 247 -2.18 23.26 43.23
C HIS A 247 -0.98 22.94 44.15
N ARG A 248 0.07 22.27 43.64
CA ARG A 248 1.33 22.06 44.36
C ARG A 248 1.95 23.39 44.78
N SER A 249 1.97 24.36 43.87
CA SER A 249 2.51 25.70 44.13
C SER A 249 1.66 26.45 45.16
N GLU A 250 0.33 26.36 45.06
CA GLU A 250 -0.61 26.96 46.02
C GLU A 250 -0.40 26.42 47.44
N VAL A 251 -0.35 25.10 47.62
CA VAL A 251 -0.11 24.47 48.94
C VAL A 251 1.27 24.84 49.49
N THR A 252 2.29 24.85 48.63
CA THR A 252 3.65 25.24 49.05
C THR A 252 3.67 26.68 49.54
N GLN A 253 3.01 27.59 48.82
CA GLN A 253 2.95 29.00 49.21
C GLN A 253 2.22 29.19 50.53
N GLN A 254 1.10 28.51 50.75
CA GLN A 254 0.37 28.55 52.02
C GLN A 254 1.24 28.11 53.21
N ILE A 255 2.03 27.05 53.05
CA ILE A 255 2.97 26.59 54.09
C ILE A 255 4.01 27.68 54.37
N ARG A 256 4.58 28.31 53.33
CA ARG A 256 5.59 29.38 53.49
C ARG A 256 5.01 30.63 54.13
N ASP A 257 3.79 31.01 53.78
CA ASP A 257 3.13 32.18 54.36
C ASP A 257 2.82 31.94 55.84
N GLN A 258 2.37 30.74 56.20
CA GLN A 258 2.11 30.36 57.59
C GLN A 258 3.40 30.24 58.41
N GLU A 259 4.47 29.68 57.84
CA GLU A 259 5.81 29.65 58.43
C GLU A 259 6.29 31.08 58.71
N LYS A 260 6.25 31.96 57.70
CA LYS A 260 6.68 33.35 57.85
C LYS A 260 5.87 34.09 58.92
N ALA A 261 4.56 33.95 58.92
CA ALA A 261 3.70 34.58 59.92
C ALA A 261 3.96 34.06 61.35
N ALA A 262 4.24 32.76 61.49
CA ALA A 262 4.62 32.17 62.78
C ALA A 262 5.98 32.68 63.25
N VAL A 263 6.97 32.72 62.37
CA VAL A 263 8.33 33.21 62.67
C VAL A 263 8.29 34.68 63.07
N SER A 264 7.61 35.55 62.32
CA SER A 264 7.54 36.98 62.66
C SER A 264 6.90 37.24 64.02
N ARG A 265 5.91 36.45 64.43
CA ARG A 265 5.33 36.54 65.79
C ARG A 265 6.32 36.12 66.87
N LEU A 266 7.13 35.10 66.59
CA LEU A 266 8.16 34.63 67.52
C LEU A 266 9.31 35.64 67.64
N GLU A 267 9.71 36.26 66.53
CA GLU A 267 10.71 37.34 66.49
C GLU A 267 10.25 38.55 67.33
N GLU A 268 8.98 38.97 67.19
CA GLU A 268 8.41 40.06 68.01
C GLU A 268 8.43 39.75 69.52
N GLN A 269 8.08 38.51 69.90
CA GLN A 269 8.17 38.06 71.29
C GLN A 269 9.62 38.00 71.78
N LEU A 270 10.56 37.60 70.92
CA LEU A 270 11.97 37.53 71.24
C LEU A 270 12.54 38.93 71.48
N GLU A 271 12.25 39.90 70.61
CA GLU A 271 12.65 41.31 70.77
C GLU A 271 12.10 41.91 72.07
N GLN A 272 10.83 41.61 72.40
CA GLN A 272 10.21 42.05 73.65
C GLN A 272 10.95 41.50 74.88
N LEU A 273 11.27 40.20 74.89
CA LEU A 273 12.01 39.56 75.98
C LEU A 273 13.45 40.09 76.09
N GLU A 274 14.13 40.33 74.97
CA GLU A 274 15.47 40.91 74.96
C GLU A 274 15.47 42.32 75.56
N GLN A 275 14.47 43.15 75.22
CA GLN A 275 14.31 44.48 75.79
C GLN A 275 14.03 44.43 77.30
N GLU A 276 13.14 43.54 77.74
CA GLU A 276 12.82 43.34 79.16
C GLU A 276 14.07 42.92 79.95
N ILE A 277 14.86 41.98 79.43
CA ILE A 277 16.13 41.55 80.05
C ILE A 277 17.10 42.73 80.17
N ASN A 278 17.21 43.58 79.14
CA ASN A 278 18.11 44.73 79.16
C ASN A 278 17.66 45.78 80.18
N ASP A 279 16.36 46.05 80.29
CA ASP A 279 15.81 46.97 81.28
C ASP A 279 16.00 46.45 82.71
N LEU A 280 15.82 45.14 82.92
CA LEU A 280 16.10 44.49 84.20
C LEU A 280 17.59 44.57 84.56
N ARG A 281 18.50 44.28 83.61
CA ARG A 281 19.95 44.42 83.82
C ARG A 281 20.35 45.84 84.16
N LYS A 282 19.72 46.85 83.54
CA LYS A 282 19.99 48.26 83.84
C LYS A 282 19.57 48.61 85.26
N ARG A 283 18.36 48.20 85.69
CA ARG A 283 17.88 48.40 87.06
C ARG A 283 18.76 47.68 88.08
N ASP A 284 19.18 46.45 87.78
CA ASP A 284 20.09 45.68 88.63
C ASP A 284 21.42 46.43 88.84
N ALA A 285 22.01 46.98 87.77
CA ALA A 285 23.21 47.81 87.87
C ALA A 285 23.02 49.11 88.67
N GLU A 286 21.85 49.76 88.56
CA GLU A 286 21.49 50.96 89.35
C GLU A 286 21.34 50.61 90.84
N LEU A 287 20.73 49.46 91.16
CA LEU A 287 20.62 48.94 92.53
C LEU A 287 21.99 48.59 93.10
N GLU A 288 22.88 47.98 92.31
CA GLU A 288 24.25 47.68 92.72
C GLU A 288 25.06 48.96 92.98
N GLN A 289 24.89 50.02 92.19
CA GLN A 289 25.53 51.31 92.48
C GLN A 289 24.98 51.95 93.77
N LEU A 290 23.67 51.85 93.99
CA LEU A 290 23.02 52.37 95.17
C LEU A 290 23.52 51.69 96.46
N SER A 291 23.75 50.36 96.43
CA SER A 291 24.24 49.60 97.59
C SER A 291 25.60 50.11 98.11
N HIS A 292 26.40 50.74 97.26
CA HIS A 292 27.70 51.31 97.59
C HIS A 292 27.64 52.79 98.02
N THR A 293 26.46 53.42 98.02
CA THR A 293 26.29 54.85 98.35
C THR A 293 26.32 55.07 99.87
N GLN A 294 27.21 55.96 100.35
CA GLN A 294 27.36 56.26 101.79
C GLN A 294 26.39 57.35 102.30
N ASP A 295 25.86 58.20 101.42
CA ASP A 295 24.93 59.26 101.80
C ASP A 295 23.52 58.68 102.03
N HIS A 296 23.07 58.69 103.29
CA HIS A 296 21.79 58.11 103.69
C HIS A 296 20.56 58.80 103.07
N ILE A 297 20.63 60.10 102.79
CA ILE A 297 19.52 60.85 102.20
C ILE A 297 19.40 60.53 100.72
N LEU A 298 20.53 60.56 100.01
CA LEU A 298 20.60 60.19 98.60
C LEU A 298 20.17 58.73 98.39
N TYR A 299 20.59 57.83 99.28
CA TYR A 299 20.20 56.42 99.24
C TYR A 299 18.68 56.24 99.29
N LEU A 300 18.03 56.86 100.28
CA LEU A 300 16.58 56.72 100.46
C LEU A 300 15.78 57.32 99.30
N GLN A 301 16.24 58.44 98.72
CA GLN A 301 15.59 59.08 97.58
C GLN A 301 15.68 58.22 96.31
N ILE A 302 16.86 57.68 96.00
CA ILE A 302 17.05 56.83 94.81
C ILE A 302 16.36 55.48 94.99
N PHE A 303 16.45 54.86 96.17
CA PHE A 303 15.75 53.60 96.46
C PHE A 303 14.24 53.72 96.23
N GLN A 304 13.64 54.83 96.69
CA GLN A 304 12.21 55.08 96.51
C GLN A 304 11.83 55.23 95.03
N ALA A 305 12.69 55.83 94.21
CA ALA A 305 12.47 55.95 92.76
C ALA A 305 12.62 54.62 92.01
N LEU A 306 13.56 53.75 92.45
CA LEU A 306 13.78 52.43 91.85
C LEU A 306 12.74 51.38 92.29
N SER A 307 12.11 51.57 93.44
CA SER A 307 11.11 50.65 94.00
C SER A 307 9.74 50.72 93.29
N THR A 308 9.52 51.72 92.45
CA THR A 308 8.33 51.79 91.60
C THR A 308 8.41 50.72 90.49
N PRO A 309 7.51 49.72 90.46
CA PRO A 309 7.54 48.71 89.41
C PRO A 309 7.33 49.38 88.04
N ALA A 310 8.11 49.00 87.03
CA ALA A 310 7.62 49.17 85.67
C ALA A 310 6.42 48.25 85.49
N GLU A 311 5.41 48.71 84.77
CA GLU A 311 4.29 47.87 84.31
C GLU A 311 4.83 46.79 83.37
N THR A 312 5.40 45.72 83.93
CA THR A 312 5.70 44.50 83.20
C THR A 312 4.38 43.79 83.00
N THR A 313 3.94 43.68 81.75
CA THR A 313 2.83 42.81 81.41
C THR A 313 3.33 41.39 81.60
N ASP A 314 2.96 40.73 82.71
CA ASP A 314 3.29 39.32 82.97
C ASP A 314 2.86 38.47 81.77
N MET A 315 3.82 38.13 80.92
CA MET A 315 3.56 37.29 79.76
C MET A 315 3.31 35.87 80.24
N PRO A 316 2.17 35.24 79.87
CA PRO A 316 1.94 33.85 80.24
C PRO A 316 3.04 32.99 79.63
N ASN A 317 3.63 32.11 80.43
CA ASN A 317 4.52 31.03 79.96
C ASN A 317 3.72 30.07 79.06
N ILE A 318 3.58 30.40 77.78
CA ILE A 318 2.91 29.55 76.80
C ILE A 318 3.93 28.50 76.34
N PRO A 319 3.63 27.19 76.44
CA PRO A 319 4.52 26.16 75.94
C PRO A 319 4.60 26.24 74.41
N PHE A 320 5.73 26.76 73.91
CA PHE A 320 5.99 27.02 72.48
C PHE A 320 5.82 25.79 71.55
N SER A 321 5.87 24.58 72.09
CA SER A 321 5.90 23.34 71.27
C SER A 321 4.55 22.96 70.63
N SER A 322 3.42 23.46 71.13
CA SER A 322 2.10 22.98 70.69
C SER A 322 1.39 23.86 69.65
N LEU A 323 1.99 24.98 69.23
CA LEU A 323 1.33 26.01 68.40
C LEU A 323 1.64 25.94 66.90
N PHE A 324 2.62 25.14 66.46
CA PHE A 324 3.22 25.30 65.12
C PHE A 324 3.45 23.99 64.34
N SER A 325 2.75 22.89 64.64
CA SER A 325 2.90 21.65 63.86
C SER A 325 2.25 21.75 62.47
N PHE A 326 3.00 21.35 61.43
CA PHE A 326 2.51 21.18 60.06
C PHE A 326 2.07 19.75 59.75
N ASP A 327 1.99 18.87 60.76
CA ASP A 327 1.66 17.45 60.57
C ASP A 327 0.27 17.28 59.93
N GLY A 328 -0.71 18.10 60.31
CA GLY A 328 -2.05 18.08 59.70
C GLY A 328 -2.06 18.44 58.21
N VAL A 329 -1.18 19.35 57.77
CA VAL A 329 -1.03 19.69 56.34
C VAL A 329 -0.42 18.50 55.59
N ARG A 330 0.62 17.88 56.15
CA ARG A 330 1.25 16.68 55.58
C ARG A 330 0.25 15.53 55.43
N GLU A 331 -0.54 15.26 56.47
CA GLU A 331 -1.59 14.23 56.44
C GLU A 331 -2.68 14.55 55.40
N SER A 332 -3.09 15.80 55.27
CA SER A 332 -4.08 16.21 54.27
C SER A 332 -3.57 16.00 52.83
N VAL A 333 -2.30 16.33 52.55
CA VAL A 333 -1.68 16.10 51.24
C VAL A 333 -1.54 14.60 50.96
N GLN A 334 -1.21 13.79 51.99
CA GLN A 334 -1.16 12.34 51.89
C GLN A 334 -2.53 11.76 51.49
N GLN A 335 -3.59 12.18 52.17
CA GLN A 335 -4.97 11.76 51.87
C GLN A 335 -5.41 12.19 50.46
N LEU A 336 -5.01 13.38 50.01
CA LEU A 336 -5.28 13.85 48.64
C LEU A 336 -4.64 12.91 47.61
N ARG A 337 -3.38 12.51 47.81
CA ARG A 337 -2.70 11.57 46.92
C ARG A 337 -3.44 10.24 46.86
N ASP A 338 -3.76 9.65 48.00
CA ASP A 338 -4.41 8.34 48.05
C ASP A 338 -5.75 8.34 47.30
N LYS A 339 -6.57 9.39 47.50
CA LYS A 339 -7.84 9.56 46.77
C LYS A 339 -7.65 9.70 45.27
N LEU A 340 -6.66 10.48 44.82
CA LEU A 340 -6.36 10.64 43.40
C LEU A 340 -5.88 9.32 42.78
N GLU A 341 -5.04 8.57 43.49
CA GLU A 341 -4.50 7.31 42.99
C GLU A 341 -5.59 6.24 42.83
N ASP A 342 -6.48 6.12 43.82
CA ASP A 342 -7.61 5.19 43.77
C ASP A 342 -8.59 5.55 42.65
N PHE A 343 -8.91 6.84 42.50
CA PHE A 343 -9.74 7.33 41.39
C PHE A 343 -9.11 7.00 40.03
N CYS A 344 -7.81 7.27 39.86
CA CYS A 344 -7.09 6.95 38.63
C CYS A 344 -7.12 5.45 38.32
N LYS A 345 -6.91 4.58 39.32
CA LYS A 345 -6.97 3.12 39.14
C LYS A 345 -8.33 2.67 38.62
N GLU A 346 -9.42 3.21 39.17
CA GLU A 346 -10.77 2.85 38.76
C GLU A 346 -11.07 3.28 37.31
N GLU A 347 -10.75 4.53 36.96
CA GLU A 347 -11.03 5.07 35.63
C GLU A 347 -10.14 4.45 34.54
N LEU A 348 -8.86 4.21 34.82
CA LEU A 348 -7.97 3.52 33.88
C LEU A 348 -8.45 2.09 33.56
N LYS A 349 -9.02 1.39 34.55
CA LYS A 349 -9.64 0.08 34.33
C LYS A 349 -10.84 0.19 33.38
N LYS A 350 -11.72 1.17 33.57
CA LYS A 350 -12.87 1.43 32.67
C LYS A 350 -12.42 1.73 31.23
N ILE A 351 -11.35 2.50 31.07
CA ILE A 351 -10.75 2.79 29.75
C ILE A 351 -10.22 1.50 29.10
N SER A 352 -9.47 0.69 29.85
CA SER A 352 -8.94 -0.59 29.36
C SER A 352 -10.05 -1.55 28.91
N ASP A 353 -11.13 -1.65 29.69
CA ASP A 353 -12.23 -2.56 29.38
C ASP A 353 -12.99 -2.14 28.11
N LYS A 354 -13.12 -0.82 27.85
CA LYS A 354 -13.65 -0.32 26.57
C LYS A 354 -12.77 -0.70 25.38
N GLY A 355 -11.45 -0.68 25.54
CA GLY A 355 -10.49 -1.11 24.51
C GLY A 355 -10.65 -2.59 24.13
N LYS A 356 -10.84 -3.46 25.12
CA LYS A 356 -11.06 -4.91 24.89
C LYS A 356 -12.33 -5.19 24.11
N VAL A 357 -13.42 -4.45 24.36
CA VAL A 357 -14.69 -4.60 23.62
C VAL A 357 -14.51 -4.29 22.14
N LEU A 358 -13.75 -3.23 21.82
CA LEU A 358 -13.39 -2.88 20.43
C LEU A 358 -12.59 -3.99 19.74
N GLU A 359 -11.61 -4.59 20.43
CA GLU A 359 -10.81 -5.70 19.90
C GLU A 359 -11.67 -6.93 19.59
N ILE A 360 -12.58 -7.30 20.50
CA ILE A 360 -13.51 -8.43 20.30
C ILE A 360 -14.42 -8.16 19.09
N HIS A 361 -14.98 -6.97 18.98
CA HIS A 361 -15.86 -6.62 17.87
C HIS A 361 -15.14 -6.65 16.52
N LEU A 362 -13.92 -6.12 16.45
CA LEU A 362 -13.08 -6.19 15.24
C LEU A 362 -12.76 -7.65 14.87
N ARG A 363 -12.46 -8.49 15.87
CA ARG A 363 -12.20 -9.92 15.65
C ARG A 363 -13.43 -10.66 15.10
N GLU A 364 -14.62 -10.39 15.62
CA GLU A 364 -15.88 -10.96 15.13
C GLU A 364 -16.17 -10.52 13.68
N GLN A 365 -15.97 -9.23 13.37
CA GLN A 365 -16.13 -8.72 12.01
C GLN A 365 -15.14 -9.37 11.04
N LEU A 366 -13.88 -9.56 11.43
CA LEU A 366 -12.86 -10.24 10.62
C LEU A 366 -13.19 -11.73 10.41
N LEU A 367 -13.72 -12.41 11.43
CA LEU A 367 -14.18 -13.80 11.33
C LEU A 367 -15.36 -13.94 10.36
N GLY A 368 -16.24 -12.95 10.28
CA GLY A 368 -17.34 -12.90 9.30
C GLY A 368 -16.90 -12.87 7.84
N HIS A 369 -15.65 -12.47 7.57
CA HIS A 369 -15.06 -12.43 6.23
C HIS A 369 -14.21 -13.68 5.90
N SER A 370 -14.02 -14.60 6.85
CA SER A 370 -13.29 -15.84 6.63
C SER A 370 -14.12 -16.83 5.80
N HIS A 371 -13.50 -17.44 4.78
CA HIS A 371 -14.14 -18.52 4.04
C HIS A 371 -14.31 -19.72 4.98
N GLN A 372 -15.55 -20.09 5.25
CA GLN A 372 -15.87 -21.28 6.02
C GLN A 372 -15.57 -22.51 5.16
N LEU A 373 -14.40 -23.11 5.36
CA LEU A 373 -13.99 -24.34 4.67
C LEU A 373 -14.91 -25.49 5.07
N THR A 374 -15.33 -26.29 4.09
CA THR A 374 -16.19 -27.44 4.29
C THR A 374 -15.42 -28.71 3.93
N LEU A 375 -15.31 -29.62 4.88
CA LEU A 375 -14.53 -30.84 4.74
C LEU A 375 -15.29 -31.89 3.93
N ASP A 376 -14.57 -32.62 3.09
CA ASP A 376 -15.19 -33.59 2.20
C ASP A 376 -15.34 -34.96 2.87
N LEU A 377 -16.61 -35.40 2.99
CA LEU A 377 -16.98 -36.73 3.51
C LEU A 377 -16.45 -37.89 2.65
N ASN A 378 -16.13 -37.64 1.38
CA ASN A 378 -15.62 -38.68 0.49
C ASN A 378 -14.13 -38.96 0.69
N THR A 379 -13.39 -38.01 1.26
CA THR A 379 -11.95 -38.14 1.49
C THR A 379 -11.60 -38.45 2.94
N VAL A 380 -12.49 -38.10 3.89
CA VAL A 380 -12.23 -38.22 5.33
C VAL A 380 -11.79 -39.63 5.75
N ASN A 381 -10.68 -39.70 6.47
CA ASN A 381 -10.21 -40.93 7.08
C ASN A 381 -11.18 -41.45 8.16
N ASN A 382 -11.32 -42.76 8.30
CA ASN A 382 -12.30 -43.38 9.20
C ASN A 382 -11.99 -43.20 10.70
N PHE A 383 -10.81 -42.67 11.08
CA PHE A 383 -10.51 -42.26 12.46
C PHE A 383 -10.88 -40.80 12.74
N LEU A 384 -11.45 -40.08 11.77
CA LEU A 384 -11.87 -38.69 11.94
C LEU A 384 -13.39 -38.58 11.92
N HIS A 385 -13.96 -37.91 12.93
CA HIS A 385 -15.38 -37.59 12.97
C HIS A 385 -15.60 -36.13 12.55
N LEU A 386 -16.44 -35.94 11.53
CA LEU A 386 -16.85 -34.61 11.06
C LEU A 386 -18.13 -34.14 11.78
N SER A 387 -18.10 -32.93 12.34
CA SER A 387 -19.25 -32.32 13.01
C SER A 387 -19.50 -30.89 12.54
N LYS A 388 -20.61 -30.29 13.01
CA LYS A 388 -21.05 -28.92 12.64
C LYS A 388 -21.08 -28.70 11.12
N ARG A 389 -21.85 -29.54 10.40
CA ARG A 389 -21.96 -29.52 8.93
C ARG A 389 -20.60 -29.69 8.22
N ASN A 390 -19.79 -30.65 8.70
CA ASN A 390 -18.48 -30.99 8.17
C ASN A 390 -17.43 -29.87 8.25
N ARG A 391 -17.40 -29.13 9.35
CA ARG A 391 -16.46 -28.01 9.53
C ARG A 391 -15.49 -28.21 10.68
N VAL A 392 -15.76 -29.19 11.54
CA VAL A 392 -14.95 -29.51 12.70
C VAL A 392 -14.57 -30.97 12.63
N ILE A 393 -13.26 -31.23 12.77
CA ILE A 393 -12.69 -32.57 12.83
C ILE A 393 -12.47 -32.92 14.29
N THR A 394 -12.81 -34.13 14.68
CA THR A 394 -12.42 -34.70 15.97
C THR A 394 -11.80 -36.06 15.71
N PHE A 395 -10.63 -36.31 16.29
CA PHE A 395 -10.02 -37.63 16.22
C PHE A 395 -10.80 -38.59 17.10
N SER A 396 -11.22 -39.71 16.53
CA SER A 396 -11.89 -40.80 17.24
C SER A 396 -11.02 -42.04 17.23
N LYS A 397 -10.94 -42.72 18.38
CA LYS A 397 -10.29 -44.03 18.50
C LYS A 397 -11.14 -45.15 17.90
N THR A 398 -12.41 -44.88 17.60
CA THR A 398 -13.35 -45.82 16.97
C THR A 398 -13.52 -45.50 15.49
N PHE A 399 -13.57 -46.56 14.68
CA PHE A 399 -13.74 -46.47 13.24
C PHE A 399 -15.14 -45.93 12.91
N GLN A 400 -15.20 -44.83 12.16
CA GLN A 400 -16.44 -44.20 11.73
C GLN A 400 -16.99 -44.92 10.48
N PRO A 401 -18.30 -45.21 10.42
CA PRO A 401 -18.92 -45.99 9.35
C PRO A 401 -19.20 -45.13 8.12
N TYR A 402 -18.17 -44.53 7.52
CA TYR A 402 -18.33 -43.81 6.25
C TYR A 402 -18.40 -44.78 5.07
N PRO A 403 -19.20 -44.49 4.03
CA PRO A 403 -19.25 -45.32 2.83
C PRO A 403 -17.90 -45.38 2.12
N ASP A 404 -17.54 -46.55 1.58
CA ASP A 404 -16.30 -46.70 0.80
C ASP A 404 -16.30 -45.79 -0.42
N HIS A 405 -15.16 -45.12 -0.65
CA HIS A 405 -14.97 -44.19 -1.76
C HIS A 405 -13.51 -44.27 -2.24
N PRO A 406 -13.23 -44.22 -3.56
CA PRO A 406 -11.88 -44.37 -4.10
C PRO A 406 -10.88 -43.31 -3.63
N GLU A 407 -11.37 -42.12 -3.27
CA GLU A 407 -10.55 -41.00 -2.77
C GLU A 407 -10.39 -40.98 -1.24
N ARG A 408 -10.90 -42.00 -0.54
CA ARG A 408 -10.88 -42.06 0.92
C ARG A 408 -9.48 -42.42 1.42
N PHE A 409 -8.97 -41.64 2.37
CA PHE A 409 -7.72 -41.99 3.04
C PHE A 409 -7.92 -43.24 3.91
N ASP A 410 -7.38 -44.36 3.46
CA ASP A 410 -7.63 -45.69 4.04
C ASP A 410 -6.53 -46.16 5.00
N LYS A 411 -5.32 -45.59 4.92
CA LYS A 411 -4.12 -46.18 5.53
C LYS A 411 -3.24 -45.16 6.27
N VAL A 412 -3.20 -45.34 7.59
CA VAL A 412 -2.18 -44.87 8.55
C VAL A 412 -2.28 -43.43 9.06
N TYR A 413 -2.64 -42.43 8.25
CA TYR A 413 -2.66 -41.03 8.72
C TYR A 413 -4.08 -40.40 8.71
N PRO A 414 -4.51 -39.75 9.81
CA PRO A 414 -5.82 -39.11 9.87
C PRO A 414 -5.83 -37.83 9.02
N GLN A 415 -6.31 -37.94 7.79
CA GLN A 415 -6.37 -36.86 6.81
C GLN A 415 -7.79 -36.68 6.25
N VAL A 416 -8.09 -35.48 5.76
CA VAL A 416 -9.33 -35.12 5.07
C VAL A 416 -9.07 -33.88 4.20
N LEU A 417 -9.63 -33.85 3.00
CA LEU A 417 -9.54 -32.70 2.10
C LEU A 417 -10.71 -31.75 2.31
N CYS A 418 -10.50 -30.46 2.01
CA CYS A 418 -11.59 -29.49 1.89
C CYS A 418 -12.26 -29.64 0.52
N ARG A 419 -13.57 -29.44 0.44
CA ARG A 419 -14.32 -29.50 -0.82
C ARG A 419 -13.96 -28.37 -1.78
N GLU A 420 -13.43 -27.28 -1.25
CA GLU A 420 -13.09 -26.08 -2.02
C GLU A 420 -11.78 -26.20 -2.83
N SER A 421 -11.15 -27.38 -2.90
CA SER A 421 -9.91 -27.63 -3.67
C SER A 421 -10.06 -27.64 -5.21
N GLY A 422 -11.18 -27.15 -5.76
CA GLY A 422 -11.47 -27.12 -7.19
C GLY A 422 -11.62 -25.72 -7.81
N MET A 423 -11.18 -24.66 -7.13
CA MET A 423 -11.06 -23.32 -7.72
C MET A 423 -9.59 -22.89 -7.78
N THR A 424 -8.87 -23.44 -8.76
CA THR A 424 -7.66 -22.83 -9.32
C THR A 424 -7.91 -22.52 -10.78
#